data_AF-A0A7T5R3Z5-F1
#
_entry.id   AF-A0A7T5R3Z5-F1
#
_cell.length_a   1.000
_cell.length_b   1.000
_cell.length_c   1.000
_cell.angle_alpha   90.00
_cell.angle_beta   90.00
_cell.angle_gamma   90.00
#
_symmetry.space_group_name_H-M   'P 1'
#
loop_
_entity.id
_entity.type
_entity.pdbx_description
1 polymer ?
#
loop_
_entity_poly.entity_id
_entity_poly.type
_entity_poly.pdbx_seq_one_letter_code
_entity_poly.pdbx_strand_id
1 'polypeptide(L)'
;MAFVNEKSKDGRRKTVDYNRGLILVCMERGRPEKPYIFELTYSDQKIKFYAECKLEQTPSNTQKITWKVTDVMFPDAENLDHGAVMRIIQEGLVAYGFSGRKEHIDSVHVTLSGRW
;
A
#
# COMPACT_ATOMS: atom_id res chain seq x y z
N MET A 1 -9.12 13.72 -2.87
CA MET A 1 -9.34 12.39 -2.24
C MET A 1 -8.31 12.25 -1.13
N ALA A 2 -8.73 11.97 0.11
CA ALA A 2 -7.85 12.05 1.26
C ALA A 2 -7.83 10.72 2.00
N PHE A 3 -6.94 9.82 1.58
CA PHE A 3 -6.56 8.70 2.42
C PHE A 3 -6.05 9.23 3.76
N VAL A 4 -6.61 8.72 4.85
CA VAL A 4 -6.23 9.03 6.22
C VAL A 4 -5.38 7.88 6.75
N ASN A 5 -4.19 8.21 7.25
CA ASN A 5 -3.31 7.23 7.87
C ASN A 5 -3.61 7.15 9.36
N GLU A 6 -3.92 5.94 9.84
CA GLU A 6 -4.25 5.68 11.23
C GLU A 6 -3.39 4.53 11.78
N LYS A 7 -3.28 4.49 13.10
CA LYS A 7 -2.71 3.36 13.82
C LYS A 7 -3.83 2.62 14.53
N SER A 8 -4.01 1.34 14.22
CA SER A 8 -4.99 0.50 14.91
C SER A 8 -4.55 0.19 16.34
N LYS A 9 -5.49 -0.28 17.17
CA LYS A 9 -5.25 -0.58 18.59
C LYS A 9 -4.17 -1.63 18.82
N ASP A 10 -4.01 -2.56 17.88
CA ASP A 10 -2.95 -3.59 17.85
C ASP A 10 -1.58 -3.03 17.39
N GLY A 11 -1.49 -1.73 17.13
CA GLY A 11 -0.28 -1.05 16.72
C GLY A 11 0.05 -1.13 15.22
N ARG A 12 -0.80 -1.82 14.42
CA ARG A 12 -0.64 -1.86 12.96
C ARG A 12 -0.99 -0.51 12.35
N ARG A 13 -0.43 -0.24 11.17
CA ARG A 13 -0.74 0.97 10.40
C ARG A 13 -1.80 0.61 9.36
N LYS A 14 -2.78 1.48 9.21
CA LYS A 14 -3.82 1.39 8.19
C LYS A 14 -3.99 2.72 7.47
N THR A 15 -4.40 2.65 6.23
CA THR A 15 -4.67 3.79 5.36
C THR A 15 -6.09 3.66 4.86
N VAL A 16 -6.95 4.63 5.20
CA VAL A 16 -8.41 4.52 5.04
C VAL A 16 -8.92 5.62 4.12
N ASP A 17 -9.76 5.28 3.15
CA ASP A 17 -10.60 6.23 2.43
C ASP A 17 -12.06 5.97 2.78
N TYR A 18 -12.60 6.78 3.70
CA TYR A 18 -13.97 6.64 4.19
C TYR A 18 -15.03 6.86 3.12
N ASN A 19 -14.76 7.71 2.12
CA ASN A 19 -15.73 8.01 1.08
C ASN A 19 -15.95 6.81 0.14
N ARG A 20 -14.91 6.00 -0.03
CA ARG A 20 -14.91 4.83 -0.91
C ARG A 20 -15.00 3.50 -0.15
N GLY A 21 -15.09 3.54 1.19
CA GLY A 21 -15.08 2.35 2.03
C GLY A 21 -13.78 1.53 1.92
N LEU A 22 -12.65 2.18 1.63
CA LEU A 22 -11.38 1.50 1.41
C LEU A 22 -10.56 1.43 2.69
N ILE A 23 -9.99 0.27 2.95
CA ILE A 23 -9.09 0.06 4.09
C ILE A 23 -7.88 -0.73 3.62
N LEU A 24 -6.72 -0.09 3.61
CA LEU A 24 -5.44 -0.74 3.38
C LEU A 24 -4.75 -0.98 4.72
N VAL A 25 -4.40 -2.23 5.03
CA VAL A 25 -3.72 -2.61 6.26
C VAL A 25 -2.40 -3.28 5.95
N CYS A 26 -1.32 -2.85 6.61
CA CYS A 26 -0.05 -3.58 6.60
C CYS A 26 -0.15 -4.73 7.62
N MET A 27 -0.30 -5.95 7.10
CA MET A 27 -0.47 -7.16 7.90
C MET A 27 0.85 -7.62 8.50
N GLU A 28 1.90 -7.62 7.68
CA GLU A 28 3.26 -7.94 8.08
C GLU A 28 4.23 -6.91 7.51
N ARG A 29 5.12 -6.40 8.38
CA ARG A 29 6.23 -5.57 7.93
C ARG A 29 7.25 -6.46 7.24
N GLY A 30 7.61 -6.12 6.02
CA GLY A 30 8.66 -6.82 5.29
C GLY A 30 9.96 -6.86 6.10
N ARG A 31 10.67 -7.97 6.00
CA ARG A 31 12.06 -8.12 6.47
C ARG A 31 12.98 -7.95 5.24
N PRO A 32 14.30 -7.77 5.39
CA PRO A 32 15.21 -7.63 4.25
C PRO A 32 15.03 -8.73 3.19
N GLU A 33 14.59 -9.92 3.60
CA GLU A 33 14.37 -11.09 2.74
C GLU A 33 12.89 -11.42 2.49
N LYS A 34 11.93 -10.62 2.99
CA LYS A 34 10.49 -10.89 2.84
C LYS A 34 9.71 -9.63 2.43
N PRO A 35 8.85 -9.72 1.40
CA PRO A 35 8.00 -8.60 1.02
C PRO A 35 7.04 -8.22 2.15
N TYR A 36 6.58 -6.98 2.12
CA TYR A 36 5.46 -6.54 2.95
C TYR A 36 4.19 -7.24 2.48
N ILE A 37 3.35 -7.60 3.44
CA ILE A 37 2.02 -8.18 3.16
C ILE A 37 0.98 -7.14 3.50
N PHE A 38 0.14 -6.84 2.52
CA PHE A 38 -0.97 -5.91 2.66
C PHE A 38 -2.30 -6.60 2.43
N GLU A 39 -3.33 -6.10 3.10
CA GLU A 39 -4.73 -6.44 2.85
C GLU A 39 -5.48 -5.15 2.50
N LEU A 40 -6.08 -5.12 1.32
CA LEU A 40 -6.99 -4.06 0.87
C LEU A 40 -8.44 -4.57 1.00
N THR A 41 -9.27 -3.82 1.70
CA THR A 41 -10.72 -3.99 1.68
C THR A 41 -11.31 -3.11 0.57
N TYR A 42 -11.96 -3.73 -0.41
CA TYR A 42 -12.62 -3.08 -1.55
C TYR A 42 -13.98 -3.75 -1.79
N SER A 43 -15.08 -3.00 -1.73
CA SER A 43 -16.44 -3.53 -1.92
C SER A 43 -16.72 -4.79 -1.07
N ASP A 44 -16.37 -4.72 0.22
CA ASP A 44 -16.46 -5.83 1.20
C ASP A 44 -15.59 -7.07 0.90
N GLN A 45 -14.78 -7.02 -0.15
CA GLN A 45 -13.80 -8.05 -0.49
C GLN A 45 -12.43 -7.72 0.05
N LYS A 46 -11.70 -8.76 0.44
CA LYS A 46 -10.34 -8.66 0.95
C LYS A 46 -9.36 -9.14 -0.10
N ILE A 47 -8.53 -8.22 -0.56
CA ILE A 47 -7.53 -8.44 -1.60
C ILE A 47 -6.18 -8.40 -0.92
N LYS A 48 -5.45 -9.51 -0.97
CA LYS A 48 -4.11 -9.59 -0.38
C LYS A 48 -3.07 -9.37 -1.46
N PHE A 49 -2.04 -8.61 -1.13
CA PHE A 49 -0.94 -8.39 -2.06
C PHE A 49 0.39 -8.24 -1.35
N TYR A 50 1.44 -8.49 -2.11
CA TYR A 50 2.81 -8.40 -1.65
C TYR A 50 3.50 -7.22 -2.32
N ALA A 51 4.28 -6.47 -1.54
CA ALA A 51 5.08 -5.37 -2.05
C ALA A 51 6.48 -5.34 -1.42
N GLU A 52 7.50 -5.18 -2.26
CA GLU A 52 8.85 -4.86 -1.83
C GLU A 52 8.96 -3.35 -1.59
N CYS A 53 9.68 -2.95 -0.55
CA CYS A 53 9.95 -1.54 -0.24
C CYS A 53 11.43 -1.25 -0.39
N LYS A 54 11.79 -0.29 -1.24
CA LYS A 54 13.12 0.29 -1.28
C LYS A 54 13.08 1.69 -0.68
N LEU A 55 13.98 1.95 0.26
CA LEU A 55 14.19 3.27 0.85
C LEU A 55 15.53 3.80 0.35
N GLU A 56 15.51 5.00 -0.23
CA GLU A 56 16.71 5.69 -0.71
C GLU A 56 16.81 7.05 -0.02
N GLN A 57 17.98 7.36 0.54
CA GLN A 57 18.24 8.67 1.11
C GLN A 57 18.65 9.64 -0.01
N THR A 58 18.06 10.82 -0.02
CA THR A 58 18.40 11.88 -0.96
C THR A 58 19.57 12.73 -0.41
N PRO A 59 20.25 13.50 -1.27
CA PRO A 59 21.26 14.47 -0.83
C PRO A 59 20.73 15.53 0.16
N SER A 60 19.42 15.81 0.15
CA SER A 60 18.75 16.76 1.06
C SER A 60 18.33 16.15 2.40
N ASN A 61 18.85 14.97 2.76
CA ASN A 61 18.50 14.24 3.98
C ASN A 61 17.00 13.88 4.10
N THR A 62 16.33 13.78 2.96
CA THR A 62 14.97 13.24 2.85
C THR A 62 15.02 11.82 2.29
N GLN A 63 13.90 11.11 2.31
CA GLN A 63 13.79 9.73 1.86
C GLN A 63 12.88 9.65 0.64
N LYS A 64 13.29 8.84 -0.34
CA LYS A 64 12.44 8.36 -1.41
C LYS A 64 12.01 6.93 -1.08
N ILE A 65 10.72 6.69 -1.19
CA ILE A 65 10.15 5.35 -1.00
C ILE A 65 9.73 4.84 -2.35
N THR A 66 10.21 3.65 -2.72
CA THR A 66 9.73 2.94 -3.91
C THR A 66 9.10 1.64 -3.46
N TRP A 67 7.80 1.52 -3.68
CA TRP A 67 7.07 0.27 -3.55
C TRP A 67 7.07 -0.45 -4.89
N LYS A 68 7.32 -1.75 -4.87
CA LYS A 68 7.19 -2.63 -6.02
C LYS A 68 6.19 -3.71 -5.66
N VAL A 69 4.99 -3.64 -6.23
CA VAL A 69 3.96 -4.67 -6.04
C VAL A 69 4.39 -5.88 -6.85
N THR A 70 4.53 -7.02 -6.19
CA THR A 70 5.08 -8.25 -6.80
C THR A 70 4.00 -9.25 -7.18
N ASP A 71 2.94 -9.33 -6.36
CA ASP A 71 1.90 -10.34 -6.50
C ASP A 71 0.61 -9.84 -5.82
N VAL A 72 -0.53 -10.09 -6.45
CA VAL A 72 -1.87 -9.68 -6.00
C VAL A 72 -2.79 -10.88 -6.10
N MET A 73 -3.32 -11.30 -4.96
CA MET A 73 -4.32 -12.36 -4.88
C MET A 73 -5.71 -11.75 -4.96
N PHE A 74 -6.33 -11.87 -6.13
CA PHE A 74 -7.73 -11.52 -6.30
C PHE A 74 -8.62 -12.64 -5.74
N PRO A 75 -9.71 -12.29 -5.02
CA PRO A 75 -10.75 -13.26 -4.72
C PRO A 75 -11.44 -13.71 -6.01
N ASP A 76 -11.94 -14.95 -6.04
CA ASP A 76 -12.78 -15.49 -7.13
C ASP A 76 -14.14 -14.76 -7.16
N ALA A 77 -14.13 -13.55 -7.70
CA ALA A 77 -15.29 -12.71 -7.85
C ALA A 77 -15.44 -12.34 -9.33
N GLU A 78 -16.47 -12.88 -9.98
CA GLU A 78 -16.71 -12.70 -11.42
C GLU A 78 -16.83 -11.24 -11.87
N ASN A 79 -17.06 -10.30 -10.95
CA ASN A 79 -17.29 -8.88 -11.26
C ASN A 79 -16.22 -7.93 -10.68
N LEU A 80 -15.06 -8.44 -10.26
CA LEU A 80 -14.00 -7.57 -9.75
C LEU A 80 -13.21 -6.94 -10.92
N ASP A 81 -13.27 -5.63 -11.05
CA ASP A 81 -12.42 -4.91 -12.00
C ASP A 81 -10.98 -4.86 -11.47
N HIS A 82 -10.15 -5.78 -11.97
CA HIS A 82 -8.73 -5.88 -11.59
C HIS A 82 -7.99 -4.57 -11.87
N GLY A 83 -8.30 -3.87 -12.96
CA GLY A 83 -7.67 -2.59 -13.31
C GLY A 83 -7.99 -1.49 -12.29
N ALA A 84 -9.25 -1.42 -11.85
CA ALA A 84 -9.66 -0.50 -10.80
C ALA A 84 -8.96 -0.82 -9.46
N VAL A 85 -8.88 -2.10 -9.10
CA VAL A 85 -8.18 -2.54 -7.87
C VAL A 85 -6.70 -2.15 -7.92
N MET A 86 -6.01 -2.40 -9.03
CA MET A 86 -4.58 -2.07 -9.16
C MET A 86 -4.32 -0.56 -8.98
N ARG A 87 -5.20 0.30 -9.52
CA ARG A 87 -5.12 1.76 -9.30
C ARG A 87 -5.30 2.10 -7.82
N ILE A 88 -6.26 1.46 -7.15
CA ILE A 88 -6.49 1.67 -5.71
C ILE A 88 -5.29 1.23 -4.88
N ILE A 89 -4.67 0.09 -5.21
CA ILE A 89 -3.44 -0.38 -4.56
C ILE A 89 -2.34 0.66 -4.68
N GLN A 90 -2.14 1.23 -5.88
CA GLN A 90 -1.15 2.29 -6.09
C GLN A 90 -1.45 3.53 -5.23
N GLU A 91 -2.67 4.04 -5.29
CA GLU A 91 -3.08 5.22 -4.51
C GLU A 91 -2.90 4.99 -3.00
N GLY A 92 -3.33 3.81 -2.51
CA GLY A 92 -3.23 3.42 -1.11
C GLY A 92 -1.78 3.29 -0.65
N LEU A 93 -0.90 2.69 -1.46
CA LEU A 93 0.54 2.57 -1.13
C LEU A 93 1.26 3.92 -1.13
N VAL A 94 0.91 4.83 -2.04
CA VAL A 94 1.42 6.20 -2.02
C VAL A 94 1.05 6.87 -0.69
N ALA A 95 -0.23 6.83 -0.33
CA ALA A 95 -0.70 7.40 0.93
C ALA A 95 -0.07 6.74 2.16
N TYR A 96 0.06 5.42 2.16
CA TYR A 96 0.71 4.65 3.22
C TYR A 96 2.20 5.02 3.36
N GLY A 97 2.93 5.20 2.26
CA GLY A 97 4.33 5.62 2.29
C GLY A 97 4.51 6.92 3.07
N PHE A 98 3.63 7.89 2.83
CA PHE A 98 3.65 9.18 3.53
C PHE A 98 3.18 9.13 5.01
N SER A 99 2.67 7.99 5.50
CA SER A 99 2.16 7.85 6.88
C SER A 99 3.23 7.98 7.97
N GLY A 100 4.50 7.78 7.61
CA GLY A 100 5.59 7.63 8.57
C GLY A 100 6.17 8.93 9.10
N ARG A 101 6.28 9.97 8.26
CA ARG A 101 6.83 11.32 8.50
C ARG A 101 6.89 12.07 7.16
N LYS A 102 5.83 12.79 6.77
CA LYS A 102 5.80 13.54 5.50
C LYS A 102 7.00 14.50 5.35
N GLU A 103 7.45 15.11 6.44
CA GLU A 103 8.56 16.06 6.46
C GLU A 103 9.92 15.45 6.08
N HIS A 104 10.05 14.13 6.14
CA HIS A 104 11.28 13.42 5.79
C HIS A 104 11.12 12.57 4.53
N ILE A 105 9.96 12.58 3.89
CA ILE A 105 9.69 11.79 2.68
C ILE A 105 9.48 12.76 1.53
N ASP A 106 10.44 12.76 0.60
CA ASP A 106 10.43 13.59 -0.60
C ASP A 106 9.39 13.10 -1.60
N SER A 107 9.39 11.80 -1.86
CA SER A 107 8.49 11.19 -2.83
C SER A 107 8.23 9.71 -2.52
N VAL A 108 7.05 9.26 -2.93
CA VAL A 108 6.64 7.86 -2.89
C VAL A 108 6.27 7.44 -4.31
N HIS A 109 6.93 6.39 -4.81
CA HIS A 109 6.66 5.80 -6.12
C HIS A 109 6.14 4.39 -5.94
N VAL A 110 5.24 3.96 -6.83
CA VAL A 110 4.71 2.60 -6.85
C VAL A 110 4.88 2.04 -8.25
N THR A 111 5.57 0.91 -8.35
CA THR A 111 5.70 0.14 -9.59
C THR A 111 4.90 -1.16 -9.47
N LEU A 112 4.30 -1.55 -10.58
CA LEU A 112 3.56 -2.80 -10.71
C LEU A 112 4.43 -3.76 -11.53
N SER A 113 4.91 -4.84 -10.91
CA SER A 113 5.71 -5.86 -11.58
C SER A 113 5.23 -7.26 -11.17
N GLY A 114 4.29 -7.80 -11.93
CA GLY A 114 3.69 -9.10 -11.67
C GLY A 114 2.78 -9.49 -12.83
N ARG A 115 2.50 -10.79 -12.96
CA ARG A 115 1.34 -11.27 -13.72
C ARG A 115 0.18 -11.31 -12.74
N TRP A 116 -0.91 -10.64 -13.08
CA TRP A 116 -2.14 -10.51 -12.28
C TRP A 116 -3.32 -11.05 -13.06
#